data_AF-A0A3D9IQT3-F1
#
_entry.id   AF-A0A3D9IQT3-F1
#
_cell.length_a   1.000
_cell.length_b   1.000
_cell.length_c   1.000
_cell.angle_alpha   90.00
_cell.angle_beta   90.00
_cell.angle_gamma   90.00
#
_symmetry.space_group_name_H-M   'P 1'
#
loop_
_entity.id
_entity.type
_entity.pdbx_description
1 polymer ?
#
loop_
_entity_poly.entity_id
_entity_poly.type
_entity_poly.pdbx_seq_one_letter_code
_entity_poly.pdbx_strand_id
1 'polypeptide(L)'
;MRKIALMLVAILLSGCGAGASDQPAAAPSDSPSSAKASSSTPSDAPSPSAAVPSAMSSNVPPPSPNGLEAIQNLLTEQWETLQEKHAFQLQLVYSTEKAVIMTIRPYGDIEREPTEEEVEAFKSDLFELAGKPFPLELSVWECCKNEPPVTGKIKSVENGRVLIVNDNKKNGNSDDPEAFWVGLSADGKMIDRDGEAILSIDETLVGREAKAWTTGMVNQSYPGQTSALKIVIE
;
A
#
# COMPACT_ATOMS: atom_id res chain seq x y z
N MET A 1 -23.31 40.28 7.38
CA MET A 1 -24.20 40.02 6.22
C MET A 1 -23.49 40.45 4.94
N ARG A 2 -22.87 39.51 4.22
CA ARG A 2 -22.39 39.71 2.85
C ARG A 2 -22.83 38.50 2.03
N LYS A 3 -23.76 38.76 1.11
CA LYS A 3 -24.22 37.86 0.04
C LYS A 3 -23.27 38.02 -1.17
N ILE A 4 -23.46 37.16 -2.18
CA ILE A 4 -22.92 37.17 -3.57
C ILE A 4 -21.84 36.08 -3.73
N ALA A 5 -21.89 35.15 -4.68
CA ALA A 5 -22.88 34.79 -5.69
C ALA A 5 -22.65 33.34 -6.16
N LEU A 6 -23.75 32.65 -6.49
CA LEU A 6 -23.76 31.44 -7.31
C LEU A 6 -23.18 31.75 -8.69
N MET A 7 -22.29 30.90 -9.21
CA MET A 7 -22.04 30.78 -10.63
C MET A 7 -22.45 29.40 -11.13
N LEU A 8 -23.14 29.44 -12.28
CA LEU A 8 -23.80 28.34 -12.96
C LEU A 8 -22.83 27.28 -13.47
N VAL A 9 -23.22 26.03 -13.25
CA VAL A 9 -22.74 24.84 -13.96
C VAL A 9 -23.53 24.70 -15.25
N ALA A 10 -22.84 24.64 -16.39
CA ALA A 10 -23.42 24.25 -17.68
C ALA A 10 -22.81 22.90 -18.09
N ILE A 11 -23.61 21.84 -18.01
CA ILE A 11 -23.29 20.49 -18.49
C ILE A 11 -23.80 20.40 -19.93
N LEU A 12 -22.89 20.18 -20.88
CA LEU A 12 -23.22 19.75 -22.24
C LEU A 12 -22.79 18.28 -22.39
N LEU A 13 -23.78 17.39 -22.29
CA LEU A 13 -23.68 15.98 -22.68
C LEU A 13 -24.28 15.83 -24.07
N SER A 14 -23.44 15.51 -25.06
CA SER A 14 -23.91 15.05 -26.36
C SER A 14 -22.78 14.29 -27.07
N GLY A 15 -22.99 12.99 -27.27
CA GLY A 15 -22.07 12.12 -28.00
C GLY A 15 -22.58 10.69 -28.10
N CYS A 16 -23.71 10.49 -28.77
CA CYS A 16 -24.12 9.18 -29.31
C CYS A 16 -23.16 8.78 -30.43
N GLY A 17 -22.65 7.56 -30.38
CA GLY A 17 -21.87 6.95 -31.47
C GLY A 17 -22.06 5.45 -31.49
N ALA A 18 -23.12 5.00 -32.17
CA ALA A 18 -23.34 3.61 -32.52
C ALA A 18 -22.51 3.27 -33.77
N GLY A 19 -21.82 2.13 -33.76
CA GLY A 19 -21.12 1.59 -34.91
C GLY A 19 -21.06 0.07 -34.82
N ALA A 20 -22.05 -0.60 -35.41
CA ALA A 20 -21.97 -1.99 -35.83
C ALA A 20 -20.94 -2.12 -36.98
N SER A 21 -20.19 -3.21 -37.07
CA SER A 21 -20.16 -4.26 -38.12
C SER A 21 -18.65 -4.56 -38.27
N ASP A 22 -18.07 -5.74 -38.45
CA ASP A 22 -18.45 -6.95 -39.16
C ASP A 22 -17.53 -8.10 -38.70
N GLN A 23 -18.09 -9.31 -38.66
CA GLN A 23 -17.38 -10.59 -38.67
C GLN A 23 -17.14 -10.95 -40.15
N PRO A 24 -16.01 -11.57 -40.56
CA PRO A 24 -15.91 -13.05 -40.63
C PRO A 24 -14.43 -13.51 -40.46
N ALA A 25 -13.96 -14.76 -40.51
CA ALA A 25 -14.47 -16.08 -40.87
C ALA A 25 -13.58 -17.11 -40.14
N ALA A 26 -14.13 -18.30 -39.92
CA ALA A 26 -13.42 -19.48 -39.44
C ALA A 26 -12.44 -20.06 -40.46
N ALA A 27 -11.39 -20.75 -39.99
CA ALA A 27 -10.77 -21.88 -40.69
C ALA A 27 -9.96 -22.77 -39.72
N PRO A 28 -9.73 -24.07 -40.06
CA PRO A 28 -9.63 -25.17 -39.10
C PRO A 28 -8.24 -25.85 -39.06
N SER A 29 -8.01 -26.71 -38.07
CA SER A 29 -7.28 -28.01 -38.14
C SER A 29 -6.94 -28.46 -36.71
N ASP A 30 -7.54 -29.54 -36.20
CA ASP A 30 -7.18 -30.95 -36.38
C ASP A 30 -5.87 -31.38 -35.69
N SER A 31 -6.05 -31.92 -34.48
CA SER A 31 -5.56 -33.24 -34.02
C SER A 31 -4.04 -33.47 -33.84
N PRO A 32 -3.59 -34.58 -33.18
CA PRO A 32 -4.13 -35.32 -32.05
C PRO A 32 -3.06 -35.63 -30.96
N SER A 33 -3.48 -36.42 -29.96
CA SER A 33 -2.70 -37.54 -29.40
C SER A 33 -2.11 -37.39 -27.99
N SER A 34 -2.78 -38.09 -27.07
CA SER A 34 -2.23 -39.15 -26.22
C SER A 34 -0.96 -38.86 -25.40
N ALA A 35 -1.09 -38.95 -24.07
CA ALA A 35 -0.42 -40.03 -23.32
C ALA A 35 -0.80 -40.04 -21.82
N LYS A 36 -1.34 -41.20 -21.42
CA LYS A 36 -1.02 -41.97 -20.22
C LYS A 36 -1.12 -41.29 -18.85
N ALA A 37 -2.22 -41.64 -18.19
CA ALA A 37 -2.23 -42.00 -16.78
C ALA A 37 -1.11 -43.03 -16.47
N SER A 38 -0.34 -42.75 -15.42
CA SER A 38 0.43 -43.74 -14.67
C SER A 38 0.08 -43.59 -13.19
N SER A 39 -0.61 -44.63 -12.72
CA SER A 39 -0.85 -45.01 -11.34
C SER A 39 0.41 -45.60 -10.66
N SER A 40 0.34 -45.72 -9.33
CA SER A 40 1.28 -46.32 -8.36
C SER A 40 2.31 -45.32 -7.81
N THR A 41 2.44 -45.11 -6.49
CA THR A 41 2.38 -46.06 -5.36
C THR A 41 2.17 -45.29 -4.05
N PRO A 42 1.38 -45.77 -3.07
CA PRO A 42 1.38 -45.21 -1.72
C PRO A 42 2.57 -45.78 -0.95
N SER A 43 3.58 -44.96 -0.67
CA SER A 43 4.62 -45.30 0.30
C SER A 43 4.13 -44.92 1.70
N ASP A 44 3.64 -45.92 2.42
CA ASP A 44 3.50 -45.89 3.87
C ASP A 44 4.89 -45.73 4.51
N ALA A 45 5.17 -44.52 4.99
CA ALA A 45 6.28 -44.27 5.90
C ALA A 45 5.70 -43.87 7.27
N PRO A 46 6.16 -44.50 8.37
CA PRO A 46 5.64 -44.24 9.70
C PRO A 46 6.00 -42.82 10.14
N SER A 47 4.98 -42.02 10.48
CA SER A 47 5.16 -40.73 11.14
C SER A 47 5.83 -40.90 12.50
N PRO A 48 7.03 -40.35 12.74
CA PRO A 48 7.49 -40.13 14.10
C PRO A 48 6.67 -38.97 14.67
N SER A 49 5.74 -39.30 15.57
CA SER A 49 5.05 -38.36 16.44
C SER A 49 6.07 -37.66 17.34
N ALA A 50 6.70 -36.60 16.83
CA ALA A 50 7.50 -35.69 17.62
C ALA A 50 6.55 -34.81 18.42
N ALA A 51 6.63 -34.96 19.74
CA ALA A 51 5.90 -34.17 20.72
C ALA A 51 6.04 -32.67 20.41
N VAL A 52 4.91 -32.02 20.19
CA VAL A 52 4.80 -30.56 20.12
C VAL A 52 5.16 -30.03 21.51
N PRO A 53 6.25 -29.26 21.68
CA PRO A 53 6.53 -28.64 22.96
C PRO A 53 5.41 -27.66 23.30
N SER A 54 4.94 -27.82 24.53
CA SER A 54 3.93 -27.06 25.24
C SER A 54 3.92 -25.58 24.88
N ALA A 55 2.70 -25.11 24.60
CA ALA A 55 2.14 -23.83 25.00
C ALA A 55 3.19 -22.80 25.45
N MET A 56 3.51 -21.88 24.55
CA MET A 56 3.96 -20.57 24.99
C MET A 56 2.84 -20.02 25.88
N SER A 57 3.09 -20.07 27.19
CA SER A 57 2.27 -19.42 28.18
C SER A 57 2.38 -17.92 27.91
N SER A 58 1.47 -17.42 27.06
CA SER A 58 1.21 -16.01 26.87
C SER A 58 0.57 -15.51 28.16
N ASN A 59 1.39 -15.37 29.21
CA ASN A 59 1.05 -14.66 30.43
C ASN A 59 1.08 -13.15 30.12
N VAL A 60 0.34 -12.76 29.08
CA VAL A 60 0.09 -11.37 28.71
C VAL A 60 -1.00 -10.92 29.67
N PRO A 61 -0.71 -10.00 30.61
CA PRO A 61 -1.71 -9.48 31.51
C PRO A 61 -2.87 -8.91 30.68
N PRO A 62 -4.14 -9.10 31.10
CA PRO A 62 -5.24 -8.46 30.41
C PRO A 62 -5.04 -6.94 30.43
N PRO A 63 -5.39 -6.23 29.34
CA PRO A 63 -5.26 -4.78 29.25
C PRO A 63 -5.90 -4.12 30.46
N SER A 64 -5.12 -3.34 31.19
CA SER A 64 -5.68 -2.47 32.23
C SER A 64 -6.59 -1.46 31.54
N PRO A 65 -7.87 -1.34 31.93
CA PRO A 65 -8.82 -0.41 31.31
C PRO A 65 -8.44 1.07 31.45
N ASN A 66 -7.34 1.38 32.15
CA ASN A 66 -6.83 2.74 32.38
C ASN A 66 -5.37 2.94 31.91
N GLY A 67 -4.84 2.06 31.06
CA GLY A 67 -3.44 2.08 30.61
C GLY A 67 -3.20 2.75 29.24
N LEU A 68 -1.93 2.87 28.84
CA LEU A 68 -1.53 3.39 27.52
C LEU A 68 -2.10 2.56 26.35
N GLU A 69 -2.38 1.28 26.57
CA GLU A 69 -3.05 0.41 25.60
C GLU A 69 -4.50 0.85 25.34
N ALA A 70 -5.23 1.27 26.39
CA ALA A 70 -6.58 1.82 26.21
C ALA A 70 -6.55 3.13 25.40
N ILE A 71 -5.51 3.95 25.59
CA ILE A 71 -5.29 5.16 24.79
C ILE A 71 -4.98 4.78 23.34
N GLN A 72 -4.06 3.84 23.09
CA GLN A 72 -3.77 3.35 21.74
C GLN A 72 -5.05 2.88 21.01
N ASN A 73 -5.90 2.09 21.68
CA ASN A 73 -7.15 1.60 21.10
C ASN A 73 -8.09 2.76 20.76
N LEU A 74 -8.28 3.71 21.67
CA LEU A 74 -9.07 4.91 21.45
C LEU A 74 -8.58 5.71 20.23
N LEU A 75 -7.27 5.97 20.15
CA LEU A 75 -6.69 6.72 19.02
C LEU A 75 -6.87 5.98 17.69
N THR A 76 -6.79 4.64 17.72
CA THR A 76 -7.01 3.80 16.53
C THR A 76 -8.47 3.86 16.07
N GLU A 77 -9.41 3.78 17.00
CA GLU A 77 -10.86 3.84 16.71
C GLU A 77 -11.28 5.21 16.16
N GLN A 78 -10.59 6.28 16.55
CA GLN A 78 -10.90 7.66 16.15
C GLN A 78 -10.01 8.16 15.00
N TRP A 79 -9.24 7.27 14.38
CA TRP A 79 -8.22 7.65 13.42
C TRP A 79 -8.78 8.39 12.20
N GLU A 80 -9.89 7.94 11.63
CA GLU A 80 -10.50 8.58 10.45
C GLU A 80 -10.85 10.05 10.71
N THR A 81 -11.42 10.34 11.88
CA THR A 81 -11.74 11.72 12.29
C THR A 81 -10.49 12.59 12.44
N LEU A 82 -9.42 12.04 13.03
CA LEU A 82 -8.14 12.75 13.17
C LEU A 82 -7.48 13.00 11.80
N GLN A 83 -7.53 12.02 10.91
CA GLN A 83 -7.01 12.12 9.55
C GLN A 83 -7.73 13.20 8.75
N GLU A 84 -9.06 13.25 8.79
CA GLU A 84 -9.84 14.28 8.10
C GLU A 84 -9.53 15.70 8.63
N LYS A 85 -9.33 15.85 9.94
CA LYS A 85 -9.06 17.15 10.57
C LYS A 85 -7.68 17.69 10.24
N HIS A 86 -6.66 16.83 10.21
CA HIS A 86 -5.25 17.25 10.14
C HIS A 86 -4.53 16.92 8.83
N ALA A 87 -5.18 16.17 7.92
CA ALA A 87 -4.56 15.66 6.71
C ALA A 87 -3.25 14.88 7.00
N PHE A 88 -3.27 14.07 8.06
CA PHE A 88 -2.23 13.10 8.37
C PHE A 88 -2.74 11.68 8.13
N GLN A 89 -1.84 10.77 7.73
CA GLN A 89 -2.07 9.33 7.66
C GLN A 89 -1.23 8.64 8.75
N LEU A 90 -1.86 7.75 9.50
CA LEU A 90 -1.18 6.94 10.50
C LEU A 90 -0.35 5.88 9.80
N GLN A 91 0.94 5.83 10.14
CA GLN A 91 1.83 4.76 9.68
C GLN A 91 1.93 3.68 10.73
N LEU A 92 2.04 4.06 12.00
CA LEU A 92 2.24 3.15 13.10
C LEU A 92 1.70 3.75 14.40
N VAL A 93 1.01 2.94 15.19
CA VAL A 93 0.69 3.25 16.59
C VAL A 93 0.86 1.99 17.42
N TYR A 94 1.55 2.10 18.54
CA TYR A 94 1.61 1.06 19.55
C TYR A 94 1.94 1.66 20.91
N SER A 95 1.64 0.93 21.98
CA SER A 95 1.96 1.31 23.35
C SER A 95 3.11 0.46 23.87
N THR A 96 3.91 1.09 24.72
CA THR A 96 4.92 0.43 25.55
C THR A 96 4.56 0.64 27.02
N GLU A 97 5.40 0.17 27.93
CA GLU A 97 5.27 0.50 29.36
C GLU A 97 5.49 2.00 29.66
N LYS A 98 6.13 2.74 28.75
CA LYS A 98 6.55 4.13 28.99
C LYS A 98 5.73 5.17 28.25
N ALA A 99 5.37 4.89 27.00
CA ALA A 99 4.70 5.83 26.11
C ALA A 99 3.88 5.14 25.03
N VAL A 100 2.94 5.89 24.46
CA VAL A 100 2.38 5.60 23.14
C VAL A 100 3.38 6.10 22.11
N ILE A 101 3.78 5.24 21.19
CA ILE A 101 4.65 5.56 20.07
C ILE A 101 3.75 5.71 18.85
N MET A 102 3.88 6.84 18.15
CA MET A 102 3.09 7.14 16.96
C MET A 102 3.98 7.68 15.85
N THR A 103 3.78 7.14 14.65
CA THR A 103 4.37 7.69 13.42
C THR A 103 3.25 8.07 12.47
N ILE A 104 3.26 9.34 12.05
CA ILE A 104 2.32 9.89 11.07
C ILE A 104 3.08 10.34 9.82
N ARG A 105 2.36 10.54 8.73
CA ARG A 105 2.87 11.20 7.52
C ARG A 105 1.81 12.16 6.95
N PRO A 106 2.18 13.15 6.15
CA PRO A 106 1.21 13.92 5.36
C PRO A 106 0.31 13.00 4.51
N TYR A 107 -0.97 13.37 4.39
CA TYR A 107 -1.97 12.70 3.55
C TYR A 107 -2.45 13.65 2.44
N GLY A 108 -2.60 13.12 1.23
CA GLY A 108 -2.97 13.89 0.04
C GLY A 108 -1.76 14.58 -0.62
N ASP A 109 -1.21 15.62 0.02
CA ASP A 109 0.07 16.21 -0.41
C ASP A 109 1.25 15.51 0.28
N ILE A 110 1.56 14.31 -0.19
CA ILE A 110 2.49 13.36 0.45
C ILE A 110 3.94 13.86 0.56
N GLU A 111 4.34 14.86 -0.22
CA GLU A 111 5.71 15.42 -0.23
C GLU A 111 5.80 16.72 0.59
N ARG A 112 4.69 17.23 1.11
CA ARG A 112 4.67 18.42 1.95
C ARG A 112 5.39 18.17 3.27
N GLU A 113 6.13 19.17 3.75
CA GLU A 113 6.67 19.18 5.11
C GLU A 113 5.63 19.78 6.06
N PRO A 114 5.19 19.04 7.10
CA PRO A 114 4.32 19.60 8.13
C PRO A 114 5.04 20.66 8.95
N THR A 115 4.34 21.72 9.27
CA THR A 115 4.85 22.76 10.19
C THR A 115 4.79 22.26 11.64
N GLU A 116 5.61 22.83 12.51
CA GLU A 116 5.58 22.54 13.95
C GLU A 116 4.20 22.85 14.56
N GLU A 117 3.54 23.91 14.09
CA GLU A 117 2.20 24.30 14.53
C GLU A 117 1.14 23.23 14.20
N GLU A 118 1.20 22.64 13.00
CA GLU A 118 0.30 21.54 12.60
C GLU A 118 0.52 20.29 13.46
N VAL A 119 1.79 19.95 13.75
CA VAL A 119 2.14 18.78 14.57
C VAL A 119 1.70 18.97 16.02
N GLU A 120 1.90 20.16 16.60
CA GLU A 120 1.44 20.45 17.97
C GLU A 120 -0.08 20.57 18.07
N ALA A 121 -0.77 21.08 17.03
CA ALA A 121 -2.23 21.07 16.97
C ALA A 121 -2.78 19.63 16.94
N PHE A 122 -2.19 18.76 16.12
CA PHE A 122 -2.53 17.34 16.08
C PHE A 122 -2.32 16.67 17.45
N LYS A 123 -1.17 16.90 18.08
CA LYS A 123 -0.85 16.36 19.42
C LYS A 123 -1.80 16.86 20.50
N SER A 124 -2.20 18.13 20.46
CA SER A 124 -3.21 18.70 21.36
C SER A 124 -4.54 17.95 21.25
N ASP A 125 -5.00 17.67 20.03
CA ASP A 125 -6.24 16.94 19.80
C ASP A 125 -6.17 15.48 20.27
N LEU A 126 -5.00 14.82 20.17
CA LEU A 126 -4.81 13.49 20.76
C LEU A 126 -5.02 13.52 22.29
N PHE A 127 -4.50 14.55 22.96
CA PHE A 127 -4.67 14.70 24.41
C PHE A 127 -6.09 15.08 24.81
N GLU A 128 -6.76 15.91 24.03
CA GLU A 128 -8.17 16.23 24.22
C GLU A 128 -9.04 14.97 24.09
N LEU A 129 -8.79 14.17 23.04
CA LEU A 129 -9.50 12.93 22.81
C LEU A 129 -9.30 11.93 23.96
N ALA A 130 -8.09 11.83 24.49
CA ALA A 130 -7.78 11.00 25.66
C ALA A 130 -8.28 11.61 26.99
N GLY A 131 -8.79 12.84 26.99
CA GLY A 131 -9.25 13.59 28.15
C GLY A 131 -8.13 14.11 29.08
N LYS A 132 -6.86 13.85 28.76
CA LYS A 132 -5.68 14.30 29.50
C LYS A 132 -4.40 14.09 28.67
N PRO A 133 -3.32 14.84 28.96
CA PRO A 133 -2.00 14.52 28.44
C PRO A 133 -1.54 13.13 28.88
N PHE A 134 -0.85 12.44 27.98
CA PHE A 134 -0.22 11.14 28.23
C PHE A 134 1.18 11.13 27.62
N PRO A 135 2.08 10.25 28.09
CA PRO A 135 3.40 10.10 27.46
C PRO A 135 3.25 9.65 26.00
N LEU A 136 3.58 10.54 25.07
CA LEU A 136 3.51 10.35 23.63
C LEU A 136 4.88 10.62 23.02
N GLU A 137 5.37 9.67 22.24
CA GLU A 137 6.50 9.88 21.32
C GLU A 137 5.93 9.92 19.90
N LEU A 138 5.77 11.13 19.37
CA LEU A 138 5.26 11.38 18.03
C LEU A 138 6.42 11.65 17.07
N SER A 139 6.42 10.95 15.94
CA SER A 139 7.36 11.14 14.84
C SER A 139 6.61 11.39 13.53
N VAL A 140 7.17 12.25 12.69
CA VAL A 140 6.67 12.51 11.33
C VAL A 140 7.58 11.82 10.34
N TRP A 141 7.02 10.95 9.51
CA TRP A 141 7.71 10.32 8.40
C TRP A 141 7.43 11.10 7.12
N GLU A 142 8.48 11.66 6.53
CA GLU A 142 8.40 12.45 5.30
C GLU A 142 8.62 11.53 4.10
N CYS A 143 7.71 11.60 3.12
CA CYS A 143 7.91 10.81 1.91
C CYS A 143 9.07 11.35 1.08
N CYS A 144 9.66 10.42 0.35
CA CYS A 144 10.19 10.68 -0.98
C CYS A 144 11.50 11.48 -1.06
N LYS A 145 12.10 11.86 0.07
CA LYS A 145 13.43 12.49 0.14
C LYS A 145 14.59 11.51 -0.01
N ASN A 146 14.39 10.27 0.42
CA ASN A 146 15.40 9.20 0.33
C ASN A 146 15.35 8.50 -1.03
N GLU A 147 16.35 7.66 -1.32
CA GLU A 147 16.34 6.83 -2.52
C GLU A 147 15.09 5.92 -2.56
N PRO A 148 14.48 5.73 -3.75
CA PRO A 148 13.31 4.86 -3.91
C PRO A 148 13.69 3.41 -3.57
N PRO A 149 13.01 2.75 -2.62
CA PRO A 149 13.30 1.37 -2.24
C PRO A 149 13.11 0.35 -3.37
N VAL A 150 12.26 0.67 -4.35
CA VAL A 150 11.99 -0.16 -5.53
C VAL A 150 12.34 0.61 -6.79
N THR A 151 13.20 0.03 -7.61
CA THR A 151 13.61 0.58 -8.91
C THR A 151 13.72 -0.53 -9.95
N GLY A 152 13.49 -0.21 -11.22
CA GLY A 152 13.71 -1.14 -12.32
C GLY A 152 12.72 -0.95 -13.46
N LYS A 153 12.64 -1.95 -14.33
CA LYS A 153 11.81 -1.91 -15.53
C LYS A 153 10.42 -2.47 -15.26
N ILE A 154 9.39 -1.80 -15.78
CA ILE A 154 8.02 -2.33 -15.76
C ILE A 154 7.92 -3.47 -16.77
N LYS A 155 7.63 -4.69 -16.28
CA LYS A 155 7.49 -5.89 -17.12
C LYS A 155 6.04 -6.25 -17.41
N SER A 156 5.10 -5.83 -16.56
CA SER A 156 3.68 -6.16 -16.70
C SER A 156 2.83 -5.19 -15.90
N VAL A 157 1.55 -5.07 -16.27
CA VAL A 157 0.53 -4.30 -15.57
C VAL A 157 -0.66 -5.20 -15.29
N GLU A 158 -1.14 -5.23 -14.05
CA GLU A 158 -2.28 -6.07 -13.68
C GLU A 158 -3.05 -5.46 -12.49
N ASN A 159 -4.38 -5.43 -12.59
CA ASN A 159 -5.29 -5.01 -11.51
C ASN A 159 -4.88 -3.67 -10.85
N GLY A 160 -4.51 -2.68 -11.67
CA GLY A 160 -4.09 -1.36 -11.19
C GLY A 160 -2.72 -1.34 -10.50
N ARG A 161 -1.85 -2.31 -10.80
CA ARG A 161 -0.48 -2.40 -10.26
C ARG A 161 0.52 -2.63 -11.40
N VAL A 162 1.77 -2.23 -11.16
CA VAL A 162 2.90 -2.45 -12.07
C VAL A 162 3.84 -3.50 -11.49
N LEU A 163 4.35 -4.41 -12.32
CA LEU A 163 5.44 -5.31 -11.96
C LEU A 163 6.77 -4.63 -12.31
N ILE A 164 7.50 -4.19 -11.28
CA ILE A 164 8.83 -3.58 -11.44
C ILE A 164 9.88 -4.65 -11.16
N VAL A 165 10.79 -4.86 -12.11
CA VAL A 165 11.88 -5.84 -12.01
C VAL A 165 13.23 -5.16 -12.11
N ASN A 166 14.08 -5.39 -11.11
CA ASN A 166 15.47 -4.96 -11.10
C ASN A 166 16.37 -6.11 -11.55
N ASP A 167 16.67 -6.16 -12.85
CA ASP A 167 17.53 -7.22 -13.43
C ASP A 167 18.99 -7.17 -12.88
N ASN A 168 19.38 -6.10 -12.19
CA ASN A 168 20.72 -5.92 -11.62
C ASN A 168 20.84 -6.31 -10.13
N LYS A 169 19.74 -6.71 -9.49
CA LYS A 169 19.71 -7.05 -8.06
C LYS A 169 19.05 -8.41 -7.86
N LYS A 170 19.71 -9.32 -7.15
CA LYS A 170 19.17 -10.65 -6.84
C LYS A 170 18.12 -10.57 -5.73
N ASN A 171 17.12 -11.46 -5.80
CA ASN A 171 16.19 -11.71 -4.71
C ASN A 171 16.82 -12.63 -3.66
N GLY A 172 17.51 -12.02 -2.68
CA GLY A 172 18.21 -12.76 -1.63
C GLY A 172 19.28 -13.69 -2.18
N ASN A 173 19.18 -14.99 -1.86
CA ASN A 173 20.11 -16.02 -2.32
C ASN A 173 19.66 -16.74 -3.61
N SER A 174 18.53 -16.35 -4.19
CA SER A 174 18.05 -16.93 -5.46
C SER A 174 18.74 -16.30 -6.67
N ASP A 175 18.68 -16.96 -7.82
CA ASP A 175 19.12 -16.38 -9.10
C ASP A 175 18.06 -15.49 -9.75
N ASP A 176 16.85 -15.48 -9.18
CA ASP A 176 15.77 -14.62 -9.65
C ASP A 176 16.07 -13.14 -9.34
N PRO A 177 15.72 -12.21 -10.24
CA PRO A 177 15.88 -10.79 -9.97
C PRO A 177 14.89 -10.33 -8.89
N GLU A 178 15.24 -9.25 -8.22
CA GLU A 178 14.34 -8.53 -7.32
C GLU A 178 13.14 -8.01 -8.14
N ALA A 179 11.94 -8.35 -7.69
CA ALA A 179 10.71 -8.05 -8.41
C ALA A 179 9.59 -7.71 -7.42
N PHE A 180 8.82 -6.66 -7.73
CA PHE A 180 7.70 -6.22 -6.92
C PHE A 180 6.48 -5.90 -7.77
N TRP A 181 5.32 -6.42 -7.39
CA TRP A 181 4.03 -5.83 -7.74
C TRP A 181 3.78 -4.61 -6.85
N VAL A 182 3.69 -3.44 -7.49
CA VAL A 182 3.53 -2.15 -6.81
C VAL A 182 2.21 -1.52 -7.23
N GLY A 183 1.31 -1.32 -6.27
CA GLY A 183 0.12 -0.47 -6.43
C GLY A 183 0.33 0.92 -5.83
N LEU A 184 -0.55 1.86 -6.12
CA LEU A 184 -0.59 3.14 -5.41
C LEU A 184 -1.37 2.99 -4.09
N SER A 185 -0.92 3.67 -3.04
CA SER A 185 -1.77 3.91 -1.87
C SER A 185 -2.96 4.82 -2.24
N ALA A 186 -3.94 4.93 -1.34
CA ALA A 186 -5.15 5.73 -1.59
C ALA A 186 -4.86 7.21 -1.95
N ASP A 187 -3.79 7.76 -1.40
CA ASP A 187 -3.28 9.11 -1.67
C ASP A 187 -1.95 9.11 -2.45
N GLY A 188 -1.60 7.97 -3.03
CA GLY A 188 -0.41 7.83 -3.83
C GLY A 188 -0.58 8.52 -5.19
N LYS A 189 0.53 8.97 -5.76
CA LYS A 189 0.57 9.56 -7.10
C LYS A 189 1.58 8.88 -7.99
N MET A 190 1.27 8.84 -9.28
CA MET A 190 2.20 8.43 -10.32
C MET A 190 2.45 9.60 -11.25
N ILE A 191 3.71 9.84 -11.55
CA ILE A 191 4.14 10.96 -12.39
C ILE A 191 5.17 10.47 -13.41
N ASP A 192 5.34 11.22 -14.50
CA ASP A 192 6.46 11.02 -15.41
C ASP A 192 7.73 11.75 -14.92
N ARG A 193 8.77 11.70 -15.75
CA ARG A 193 10.06 12.35 -15.50
C ARG A 193 9.98 13.87 -15.41
N ASP A 194 9.02 14.48 -16.11
CA ASP A 194 8.83 15.93 -16.14
C ASP A 194 7.96 16.40 -14.95
N GLY A 195 7.41 15.45 -14.19
CA GLY A 195 6.58 15.69 -13.01
C GLY A 195 5.09 15.75 -13.32
N GLU A 196 4.69 15.43 -14.55
CA GLU A 196 3.30 15.45 -14.97
C GLU A 196 2.56 14.21 -14.46
N ALA A 197 1.31 14.40 -14.05
CA ALA A 197 0.50 13.34 -13.47
C ALA A 197 0.14 12.28 -14.53
N ILE A 198 0.45 11.02 -14.24
CA ILE A 198 -0.03 9.87 -15.00
C ILE A 198 -1.27 9.34 -14.31
N LEU A 199 -2.42 9.48 -14.99
CA LEU A 199 -3.74 9.23 -14.40
C LEU A 199 -4.16 7.75 -14.41
N SER A 200 -3.50 6.91 -15.22
CA SER A 200 -3.83 5.48 -15.37
C SER A 200 -2.59 4.60 -15.30
N ILE A 201 -2.75 3.45 -14.64
CA ILE A 201 -1.82 2.32 -14.71
C ILE A 201 -2.33 1.40 -15.82
N ASP A 202 -1.66 1.40 -16.97
CA ASP A 202 -2.02 0.60 -18.14
C ASP A 202 -0.78 0.07 -18.89
N GLU A 203 -1.01 -0.79 -19.89
CA GLU A 203 0.02 -1.50 -20.64
C GLU A 203 1.01 -0.57 -21.38
N THR A 204 0.69 0.71 -21.58
CA THR A 204 1.63 1.66 -22.21
C THR A 204 2.87 1.92 -21.35
N LEU A 205 2.81 1.56 -20.06
CA LEU A 205 3.94 1.68 -19.14
C LEU A 205 4.96 0.54 -19.28
N VAL A 206 4.59 -0.58 -19.91
CA VAL A 206 5.48 -1.75 -20.04
C VAL A 206 6.72 -1.39 -20.86
N GLY A 207 7.88 -1.79 -20.34
CA GLY A 207 9.20 -1.53 -20.93
C GLY A 207 9.86 -0.24 -20.42
N ARG A 208 9.12 0.65 -19.75
CA ARG A 208 9.66 1.88 -19.15
C ARG A 208 10.37 1.59 -17.83
N GLU A 209 11.31 2.45 -17.46
CA GLU A 209 11.94 2.40 -16.14
C GLU A 209 11.04 3.10 -15.12
N ALA A 210 11.07 2.62 -13.88
CA ALA A 210 10.24 3.12 -12.80
C ALA A 210 11.00 3.18 -11.48
N LYS A 211 10.64 4.17 -10.65
CA LYS A 211 11.12 4.37 -9.29
C LYS A 211 9.92 4.51 -8.37
N ALA A 212 9.85 3.69 -7.32
CA ALA A 212 8.71 3.67 -6.40
C ALA A 212 9.14 3.88 -4.95
N TRP A 213 8.51 4.84 -4.29
CA TRP A 213 8.62 5.09 -2.85
C TRP A 213 7.50 4.38 -2.13
N THR A 214 7.85 3.23 -1.55
CA THR A 214 6.90 2.30 -0.96
C THR A 214 6.44 2.73 0.43
N THR A 215 5.25 2.30 0.83
CA THR A 215 4.68 2.49 2.17
C THR A 215 4.02 1.19 2.65
N GLY A 216 3.88 1.06 3.97
CA GLY A 216 3.29 -0.12 4.59
C GLY A 216 4.21 -1.34 4.54
N MET A 217 3.61 -2.51 4.78
CA MET A 217 4.34 -3.77 4.80
C MET A 217 4.49 -4.34 3.38
N VAL A 218 5.67 -4.90 3.11
CA VAL A 218 5.91 -5.71 1.92
C VAL A 218 5.47 -7.15 2.21
N ASN A 219 4.59 -7.70 1.37
CA ASN A 219 4.20 -9.11 1.47
C ASN A 219 5.38 -10.01 1.09
N GLN A 220 5.66 -11.02 1.92
CA GLN A 220 6.74 -11.98 1.74
C GLN A 220 6.37 -13.06 0.70
N SER A 221 6.09 -12.63 -0.53
CA SER A 221 5.87 -13.48 -1.70
C SER A 221 6.93 -13.24 -2.77
N TYR A 222 6.96 -14.08 -3.81
CA TYR A 222 7.71 -13.79 -5.04
C TYR A 222 6.78 -13.74 -6.26
N PRO A 223 6.73 -12.62 -7.01
CA PRO A 223 7.30 -11.31 -6.68
C PRO A 223 6.78 -10.76 -5.34
N GLY A 224 7.54 -9.84 -4.72
CA GLY A 224 7.06 -9.12 -3.53
C GLY A 224 5.84 -8.27 -3.87
N GLN A 225 4.99 -7.96 -2.89
CA GLN A 225 3.83 -7.10 -3.13
C GLN A 225 3.82 -5.95 -2.15
N THR A 226 3.60 -4.73 -2.64
CA THR A 226 3.64 -3.52 -1.81
C THR A 226 2.81 -2.40 -2.42
N SER A 227 2.61 -1.33 -1.64
CA SER A 227 2.00 -0.08 -2.09
C SER A 227 3.05 1.03 -2.14
N ALA A 228 2.85 2.00 -3.01
CA ALA A 228 3.70 3.17 -3.15
C ALA A 228 2.92 4.46 -2.98
N LEU A 229 3.58 5.43 -2.34
CA LEU A 229 3.11 6.81 -2.26
C LEU A 229 3.45 7.56 -3.54
N LYS A 230 4.59 7.25 -4.15
CA LYS A 230 5.04 7.87 -5.37
C LYS A 230 5.60 6.84 -6.31
N ILE A 231 5.18 6.87 -7.57
CA ILE A 231 5.81 6.16 -8.67
C ILE A 231 6.24 7.19 -9.71
N VAL A 232 7.51 7.18 -10.10
CA VAL A 232 8.05 8.00 -11.20
C VAL A 232 8.36 7.09 -12.36
N ILE A 233 7.86 7.41 -13.55
CA ILE A 233 8.10 6.68 -14.79
C ILE A 233 9.07 7.48 -15.69
N GLU A 234 10.15 6.84 -16.13
CA GLU A 234 11.17 7.45 -16.98
C GLU A 234 10.98 7.19 -18.48
#